data_AF-A0A1I7VPU0-F1
#
_entry.id   AF-A0A1I7VPU0-F1
#
_cell.length_a   1.000
_cell.length_b   1.000
_cell.length_c   1.000
_cell.angle_alpha   90.00
_cell.angle_beta   90.00
_cell.angle_gamma   90.00
#
_symmetry.space_group_name_H-M   'P 1'
#
loop_
_entity.id
_entity.type
_entity.pdbx_description
1 polymer ?
#
loop_
_entity_poly.entity_id
_entity_poly.type
_entity_poly.pdbx_seq_one_letter_code
_entity_poly.pdbx_strand_id
1 'polypeptide(L)'
;MPDERKLYKYATYLSKCSREAIDYGKCVGEKAEKVTHLMCQREFTLLLNCVKKQVKRYKRAKRIISIYRHNFNLEPPYQVLLDGTFAMAALQNKINLREQMPKYLNAEVDIRVTNCVLKELEKLGHTLYGALHICKQFDVELCPHHPVRTAVECIKHMARRMKRRTMYFFATQDHELTEALKQIPGIPILFIKYNAILIDRPSQATIQEIEKPKDQLIEVNELKKAVFGKEEKPRRKRKGPKGPNPLSVKKKKRKIQLTNIHQELQPSAKTASSKRRRRKRKRENEEQ
;
A
#
# COMPACT_ATOMS: atom_id res chain seq x y z
N MET A 1 7.70 1.63 -19.34
CA MET A 1 8.35 0.53 -18.59
C MET A 1 7.50 0.07 -17.41
N PRO A 2 6.79 -1.08 -17.48
CA PRO A 2 6.04 -1.61 -16.34
C PRO A 2 6.85 -2.58 -15.45
N ASP A 3 7.92 -3.18 -15.97
CA ASP A 3 8.64 -4.28 -15.30
C ASP A 3 9.83 -3.84 -14.43
N GLU A 4 10.52 -2.75 -14.78
CA GLU A 4 11.50 -2.07 -13.90
C GLU A 4 10.86 -1.76 -12.53
N ARG A 5 9.64 -1.18 -12.55
CA ARG A 5 8.81 -0.90 -11.37
C ARG A 5 8.35 -2.16 -10.60
N LYS A 6 8.66 -3.36 -11.08
CA LYS A 6 8.54 -4.64 -10.35
C LYS A 6 9.90 -5.07 -9.79
N LEU A 7 10.96 -5.00 -10.59
CA LEU A 7 12.33 -5.34 -10.18
C LEU A 7 12.80 -4.52 -8.96
N TYR A 8 12.63 -3.20 -8.98
CA TYR A 8 12.93 -2.34 -7.83
C TYR A 8 12.16 -2.73 -6.55
N LYS A 9 10.95 -3.28 -6.68
CA LYS A 9 10.18 -3.77 -5.52
C LYS A 9 10.67 -5.12 -5.02
N TYR A 10 11.10 -6.01 -5.90
CA TYR A 10 11.75 -7.25 -5.47
C TYR A 10 13.06 -6.98 -4.74
N ALA A 11 13.88 -6.04 -5.23
CA ALA A 11 15.10 -5.61 -4.53
C ALA A 11 14.82 -5.11 -3.10
N THR A 12 13.79 -4.28 -2.89
CA THR A 12 13.43 -3.76 -1.55
C THR A 12 12.74 -4.78 -0.63
N TYR A 13 12.31 -5.94 -1.14
CA TYR A 13 11.89 -7.08 -0.31
C TYR A 13 13.06 -8.02 -0.01
N LEU A 14 13.97 -8.24 -0.96
CA LEU A 14 15.19 -9.05 -0.77
C LEU A 14 16.11 -8.45 0.29
N SER A 15 16.32 -7.13 0.28
CA SER A 15 17.11 -6.44 1.33
C SER A 15 16.48 -6.51 2.73
N LYS A 16 15.20 -6.87 2.84
CA LYS A 16 14.48 -7.14 4.11
C LYS A 16 14.36 -8.63 4.45
N CYS A 17 15.09 -9.47 3.71
CA CYS A 17 15.31 -10.90 3.93
C CYS A 17 16.83 -11.17 3.83
N SER A 18 17.64 -10.29 4.43
CA SER A 18 19.08 -10.24 4.19
C SER A 18 19.82 -11.48 4.69
N ARG A 19 19.37 -12.11 5.78
CA ARG A 19 19.90 -13.39 6.26
C ARG A 19 19.62 -14.49 5.24
N GLU A 20 18.36 -14.70 4.89
CA GLU A 20 17.94 -15.72 3.95
C GLU A 20 18.55 -15.52 2.53
N ALA A 21 18.86 -14.27 2.16
CA ALA A 21 19.56 -13.92 0.92
C ALA A 21 21.07 -14.22 0.99
N ILE A 22 21.72 -13.97 2.13
CA ILE A 22 23.12 -14.35 2.38
C ILE A 22 23.26 -15.87 2.40
N ASP A 23 22.36 -16.57 3.08
CA ASP A 23 22.40 -18.03 3.22
C ASP A 23 22.20 -18.73 1.86
N TYR A 24 21.26 -18.24 1.04
CA TYR A 24 21.12 -18.68 -0.35
C TYR A 24 22.35 -18.32 -1.21
N GLY A 25 22.90 -17.11 -1.04
CA GLY A 25 24.10 -16.67 -1.76
C GLY A 25 25.34 -17.52 -1.46
N LYS A 26 25.56 -17.87 -0.19
CA LYS A 26 26.61 -18.82 0.25
C LYS A 26 26.43 -20.18 -0.40
N CYS A 27 25.23 -20.75 -0.30
CA CYS A 27 24.91 -22.06 -0.90
C CYS A 27 25.22 -22.08 -2.41
N VAL A 28 24.85 -21.03 -3.14
CA VAL A 28 25.13 -20.92 -4.58
C VAL A 28 26.62 -20.75 -4.86
N GLY A 29 27.36 -20.00 -4.03
CA GLY A 29 28.81 -19.85 -4.17
C GLY A 29 29.57 -21.16 -3.92
N GLU A 30 29.32 -21.82 -2.79
CA GLU A 30 29.95 -23.09 -2.37
C GLU A 30 29.72 -24.23 -3.36
N LYS A 31 28.65 -24.17 -4.17
CA LYS A 31 28.24 -25.23 -5.10
C LYS A 31 28.36 -24.83 -6.57
N ALA A 32 28.92 -23.65 -6.87
CA ALA A 32 29.04 -23.13 -8.25
C ALA A 32 29.83 -24.07 -9.18
N GLU A 33 30.84 -24.76 -8.66
CA GLU A 33 31.69 -25.72 -9.39
C GLU A 33 30.99 -27.07 -9.65
N LYS A 34 29.94 -27.40 -8.88
CA LYS A 34 29.29 -28.72 -8.86
C LYS A 34 27.79 -28.59 -9.08
N VAL A 35 27.44 -28.09 -10.28
CA VAL A 35 26.06 -27.78 -10.70
C VAL A 35 25.21 -29.05 -10.77
N THR A 36 24.59 -29.40 -9.65
CA THR A 36 23.61 -30.48 -9.52
C THR A 36 22.21 -29.90 -9.29
N HIS A 37 21.20 -30.58 -9.83
CA HIS A 37 19.82 -30.07 -9.80
C HIS A 37 19.29 -30.00 -8.35
N LEU A 38 18.56 -28.93 -8.02
CA LEU A 38 17.92 -28.66 -6.72
C LEU A 38 18.86 -28.44 -5.51
N MET A 39 20.19 -28.43 -5.65
CA MET A 39 21.13 -28.46 -4.52
C MET A 39 21.11 -27.25 -3.54
N CYS A 40 20.40 -26.16 -3.88
CA CYS A 40 20.10 -25.00 -3.01
C CYS A 40 18.59 -24.68 -2.94
N GLN A 41 17.72 -25.66 -3.19
CA GLN A 41 16.27 -25.44 -3.23
C GLN A 41 15.69 -25.08 -1.86
N ARG A 42 16.30 -25.56 -0.75
CA ARG A 42 15.85 -25.31 0.62
C ARG A 42 16.02 -23.84 0.98
N GLU A 43 17.22 -23.31 0.77
CA GLU A 43 17.65 -21.94 1.03
C GLU A 43 16.85 -20.97 0.13
N PHE A 44 16.72 -21.30 -1.15
CA PHE A 44 15.87 -20.55 -2.09
C PHE A 44 14.41 -20.51 -1.63
N THR A 45 13.87 -21.62 -1.12
CA THR A 45 12.48 -21.69 -0.63
C THR A 45 12.27 -20.87 0.64
N LEU A 46 13.25 -20.85 1.55
CA LEU A 46 13.23 -19.98 2.74
C LEU A 46 13.23 -18.49 2.34
N LEU A 47 14.15 -18.08 1.46
CA LEU A 47 14.22 -16.73 0.91
C LEU A 47 12.91 -16.33 0.20
N LEU A 48 12.39 -17.19 -0.67
CA LEU A 48 11.13 -16.99 -1.37
C LEU A 48 9.96 -16.83 -0.40
N ASN A 49 9.94 -17.58 0.70
CA ASN A 49 8.92 -17.48 1.75
C ASN A 49 9.05 -16.20 2.59
N CYS A 50 10.26 -15.75 2.92
CA CYS A 50 10.46 -14.44 3.53
C CYS A 50 9.98 -13.30 2.61
N VAL A 51 10.37 -13.30 1.32
CA VAL A 51 9.91 -12.30 0.35
C VAL A 51 8.38 -12.32 0.21
N LYS A 52 7.75 -13.51 0.12
CA LYS A 52 6.28 -13.64 0.15
C LYS A 52 5.67 -13.05 1.43
N LYS A 53 6.29 -13.23 2.60
CA LYS A 53 5.86 -12.67 3.90
C LYS A 53 5.92 -11.14 3.91
N GLN A 54 7.03 -10.54 3.45
CA GLN A 54 7.15 -9.08 3.33
C GLN A 54 6.13 -8.51 2.32
N VAL A 55 5.96 -9.13 1.14
CA VAL A 55 4.94 -8.74 0.14
C VAL A 55 3.53 -8.77 0.74
N LYS A 56 3.17 -9.82 1.51
CA LYS A 56 1.88 -9.92 2.21
C LYS A 56 1.71 -8.79 3.24
N ARG A 57 2.75 -8.45 4.02
CA ARG A 57 2.77 -7.35 4.99
C ARG A 57 2.50 -5.99 4.33
N TYR A 58 3.22 -5.64 3.27
CA TYR A 58 3.00 -4.38 2.55
C TYR A 58 1.61 -4.32 1.88
N LYS A 59 1.14 -5.44 1.28
CA LYS A 59 -0.23 -5.54 0.74
C LYS A 59 -1.33 -5.48 1.82
N ARG A 60 -1.05 -5.84 3.07
CA ARG A 60 -1.95 -5.62 4.21
C ARG A 60 -1.97 -4.14 4.61
N ALA A 61 -0.79 -3.53 4.81
CA ALA A 61 -0.66 -2.13 5.19
C ALA A 61 -1.39 -1.19 4.22
N LYS A 62 -1.11 -1.31 2.91
CA LYS A 62 -1.77 -0.46 1.90
C LYS A 62 -3.31 -0.59 1.89
N ARG A 63 -3.86 -1.78 2.12
CA ARG A 63 -5.33 -1.98 2.18
C ARG A 63 -5.93 -1.29 3.41
N ILE A 64 -5.29 -1.44 4.57
CA ILE A 64 -5.75 -0.81 5.83
C ILE A 64 -5.68 0.72 5.70
N ILE A 65 -4.56 1.26 5.23
CA ILE A 65 -4.42 2.71 4.98
C ILE A 65 -5.52 3.19 4.03
N SER A 66 -5.82 2.47 2.92
CA SER A 66 -6.91 2.84 2.00
C SER A 66 -8.27 2.98 2.69
N ILE A 67 -8.58 2.16 3.70
CA ILE A 67 -9.83 2.27 4.47
C ILE A 67 -9.87 3.59 5.24
N TYR A 68 -8.78 3.98 5.92
CA TYR A 68 -8.71 5.26 6.61
C TYR A 68 -8.72 6.46 5.64
N ARG A 69 -8.06 6.36 4.47
CA ARG A 69 -8.09 7.41 3.44
C ARG A 69 -9.51 7.67 2.91
N HIS A 70 -10.29 6.63 2.64
CA HIS A 70 -11.61 6.79 2.02
C HIS A 70 -12.73 7.16 3.00
N ASN A 71 -12.63 6.80 4.29
CA ASN A 71 -13.72 6.99 5.26
C ASN A 71 -13.43 8.08 6.31
N PHE A 72 -12.15 8.39 6.58
CA PHE A 72 -11.73 9.34 7.61
C PHE A 72 -10.86 10.49 7.06
N ASN A 73 -10.80 10.66 5.74
CA ASN A 73 -10.03 11.68 5.03
C ASN A 73 -8.55 11.75 5.45
N LEU A 74 -7.94 10.58 5.70
CA LEU A 74 -6.53 10.48 6.05
C LEU A 74 -5.64 10.81 4.83
N GLU A 75 -4.85 11.88 4.93
CA GLU A 75 -3.97 12.37 3.86
C GLU A 75 -2.53 12.56 4.37
N PRO A 76 -1.50 12.47 3.49
CA PRO A 76 -0.12 12.76 3.87
C PRO A 76 0.16 14.27 3.96
N PRO A 77 1.16 14.73 4.75
CA PRO A 77 2.06 13.93 5.57
C PRO A 77 1.35 13.28 6.76
N TYR A 78 1.61 11.99 6.99
CA TYR A 78 0.94 11.24 8.03
C TYR A 78 1.55 11.55 9.40
N GLN A 79 0.77 12.18 10.29
CA GLN A 79 1.21 12.47 11.65
C GLN A 79 1.19 11.19 12.50
N VAL A 80 2.32 10.81 13.08
CA VAL A 80 2.49 9.65 13.96
C VAL A 80 2.87 10.14 15.35
N LEU A 81 1.99 9.91 16.32
CA LEU A 81 2.27 10.17 17.73
C LEU A 81 2.97 8.95 18.35
N LEU A 82 4.22 9.13 18.79
CA LEU A 82 5.00 8.10 19.47
C LEU A 82 4.66 8.02 20.96
N ASP A 83 4.64 6.79 21.44
CA ASP A 83 4.64 6.41 22.84
C ASP A 83 6.03 5.97 23.31
N GLY A 84 6.31 6.10 24.61
CA GLY A 84 7.62 5.77 25.19
C GLY A 84 7.97 4.29 25.08
N THR A 85 6.97 3.41 25.23
CA THR A 85 7.13 1.95 25.10
C THR A 85 7.40 1.50 23.67
N PHE A 86 6.86 2.21 22.68
CA PHE A 86 7.16 2.00 21.27
C PHE A 86 8.58 2.47 20.92
N ALA A 87 9.04 3.60 21.47
CA ALA A 87 10.42 4.06 21.32
C ALA A 87 11.42 3.06 21.92
N MET A 88 11.12 2.50 23.10
CA MET A 88 11.95 1.45 23.73
C MET A 88 11.96 0.15 22.90
N ALA A 89 10.80 -0.28 22.39
CA ALA A 89 10.73 -1.44 21.49
C ALA A 89 11.48 -1.20 20.16
N ALA A 90 11.50 0.04 19.63
CA ALA A 90 12.27 0.40 18.45
C ALA A 90 13.78 0.30 18.71
N LEU A 91 14.26 0.77 19.88
CA LEU A 91 15.64 0.64 20.32
C LEU A 91 16.07 -0.83 20.45
N GLN A 92 15.31 -1.64 21.18
CA GLN A 92 15.57 -3.08 21.37
C GLN A 92 15.65 -3.83 20.03
N ASN A 93 14.76 -3.51 19.08
CA ASN A 93 14.72 -4.15 17.76
C ASN A 93 15.68 -3.50 16.73
N LYS A 94 16.44 -2.46 17.12
CA LYS A 94 17.36 -1.67 16.27
C LYS A 94 16.68 -1.10 15.01
N ILE A 95 15.52 -0.46 15.19
CA ILE A 95 14.68 0.08 14.11
C ILE A 95 14.82 1.61 14.02
N ASN A 96 15.51 2.10 12.98
CA ASN A 96 15.57 3.53 12.64
C ASN A 96 14.17 4.05 12.25
N LEU A 97 13.44 4.68 13.17
CA LEU A 97 12.06 5.12 12.97
C LEU A 97 11.91 6.11 11.79
N ARG A 98 12.78 7.13 11.74
CA ARG A 98 12.79 8.18 10.69
C ARG A 98 12.92 7.60 9.27
N GLU A 99 13.60 6.46 9.11
CA GLU A 99 13.67 5.75 7.83
C GLU A 99 12.53 4.74 7.63
N GLN A 100 12.25 3.91 8.64
CA GLN A 100 11.40 2.74 8.47
C GLN A 100 9.91 3.09 8.44
N MET A 101 9.49 4.21 9.04
CA MET A 101 8.08 4.64 9.00
C MET A 101 7.66 5.09 7.59
N PRO A 102 8.37 6.02 6.89
CA PRO A 102 8.06 6.34 5.49
C PRO A 102 8.20 5.12 4.55
N LYS A 103 9.27 4.31 4.75
CA LYS A 103 9.50 3.07 3.99
C LYS A 103 8.47 1.96 4.29
N TYR A 104 7.59 2.12 5.28
CA TYR A 104 6.48 1.20 5.57
C TYR A 104 5.13 1.71 5.08
N LEU A 105 4.81 2.99 5.35
CA LEU A 105 3.54 3.62 4.94
C LEU A 105 3.51 4.02 3.46
N ASN A 106 4.67 4.12 2.79
CA ASN A 106 4.83 4.56 1.40
C ASN A 106 4.23 5.96 1.17
N ALA A 107 4.56 6.88 2.08
CA ALA A 107 4.17 8.28 2.11
C ALA A 107 5.15 9.07 2.99
N GLU A 108 5.04 10.39 3.00
CA GLU A 108 5.67 11.27 4.00
C GLU A 108 5.02 11.09 5.37
N VAL A 109 5.81 11.25 6.43
CA VAL A 109 5.43 10.92 7.81
C VAL A 109 6.08 11.90 8.78
N ASP A 110 5.25 12.66 9.49
CA ASP A 110 5.65 13.52 10.59
C ASP A 110 5.65 12.70 11.88
N ILE A 111 6.81 12.47 12.50
CA ILE A 111 6.91 11.72 13.75
C ILE A 111 6.96 12.73 14.91
N ARG A 112 6.01 12.63 15.85
CA ARG A 112 5.81 13.59 16.94
C ARG A 112 5.69 12.90 18.31
N VAL A 113 6.03 13.62 19.38
CA VAL A 113 5.98 13.14 20.77
C VAL A 113 5.22 14.16 21.64
N THR A 114 4.47 13.73 22.66
CA THR A 114 3.84 14.68 23.59
C THR A 114 4.77 15.10 24.71
N ASN A 115 4.57 16.31 25.24
CA ASN A 115 5.19 16.77 26.49
C ASN A 115 4.94 15.83 27.69
N CYS A 116 3.86 15.04 27.68
CA CYS A 116 3.58 14.06 28.74
C CYS A 116 4.45 12.81 28.60
N VAL A 117 4.61 12.26 27.40
CA VAL A 117 5.51 11.13 27.12
C VAL A 117 6.96 11.48 27.47
N LEU A 118 7.43 12.69 27.12
CA LEU A 118 8.78 13.14 27.48
C LEU A 118 8.97 13.20 29.00
N LYS A 119 8.04 13.81 29.73
CA LYS A 119 8.12 13.94 31.20
C LYS A 119 7.93 12.62 31.94
N GLU A 120 7.24 11.64 31.36
CA GLU A 120 7.14 10.28 31.90
C GLU A 120 8.45 9.51 31.72
N LEU A 121 9.06 9.57 30.53
CA LEU A 121 10.38 9.00 30.26
C LEU A 121 11.49 9.64 31.12
N GLU A 122 11.41 10.95 31.39
CA GLU A 122 12.34 11.65 32.30
C GLU A 122 12.20 11.18 33.76
N LYS A 123 10.98 10.91 34.24
CA LYS A 123 10.75 10.33 35.57
C LYS A 123 11.26 8.89 35.71
N LEU A 124 11.17 8.10 34.64
CA LEU A 124 11.64 6.71 34.60
C LEU A 124 13.18 6.61 34.45
N GLY A 125 13.83 7.72 34.08
CA GLY A 125 15.26 7.94 34.27
C GLY A 125 16.16 7.02 33.44
N HIS A 126 17.24 6.54 34.08
CA HIS A 126 18.36 5.87 33.39
C HIS A 126 17.94 4.63 32.58
N THR A 127 16.93 3.88 33.06
CA THR A 127 16.45 2.63 32.42
C THR A 127 15.88 2.85 31.02
N LEU A 128 15.27 4.02 30.76
CA LEU A 128 14.66 4.39 29.48
C LEU A 128 15.38 5.56 28.80
N TYR A 129 16.59 5.93 29.25
CA TYR A 129 17.36 7.05 28.71
C TYR A 129 17.56 6.97 27.18
N GLY A 130 17.78 5.76 26.64
CA GLY A 130 17.87 5.55 25.19
C GLY A 130 16.56 5.83 24.44
N ALA A 131 15.40 5.50 25.04
CA ALA A 131 14.09 5.84 24.47
C ALA A 131 13.81 7.34 24.58
N LEU A 132 14.17 7.97 25.70
CA LEU A 132 14.10 9.43 25.89
C LEU A 132 14.93 10.18 24.83
N HIS A 133 16.17 9.73 24.57
CA HIS A 133 17.02 10.33 23.57
C HIS A 133 16.44 10.21 22.15
N ILE A 134 15.86 9.05 21.79
CA ILE A 134 15.12 8.87 20.53
C ILE A 134 13.93 9.84 20.45
N CYS A 135 13.13 9.95 21.51
CA CYS A 135 11.98 10.85 21.55
C CYS A 135 12.37 12.33 21.41
N LYS A 136 13.54 12.75 21.93
CA LYS A 136 14.06 14.12 21.79
C LYS A 136 14.58 14.47 20.38
N GLN A 137 14.61 13.52 19.44
CA GLN A 137 14.95 13.73 18.03
C GLN A 137 13.72 13.99 17.12
N PHE A 138 12.53 14.18 17.71
CA PHE A 138 11.25 14.33 17.02
C PHE A 138 10.47 15.54 17.54
N ASP A 139 9.53 16.03 16.73
CA ASP A 139 8.81 17.27 17.03
C ASP A 139 7.85 17.10 18.21
N VAL A 140 7.71 18.14 19.03
CA VAL A 140 6.87 18.09 20.24
C VAL A 140 5.46 18.59 19.93
N GLU A 141 4.47 17.69 20.05
CA GLU A 141 3.05 18.01 19.90
C GLU A 141 2.50 18.57 21.22
N LEU A 142 1.82 19.72 21.14
CA LEU A 142 1.31 20.44 22.30
C LEU A 142 0.02 19.79 22.82
N CYS A 143 0.12 19.03 23.91
CA CYS A 143 -1.01 18.42 24.59
C CYS A 143 -1.99 19.50 25.12
N PRO A 144 -3.27 19.52 24.70
CA PRO A 144 -4.22 20.60 25.03
C PRO A 144 -4.89 20.38 26.39
N HIS A 145 -4.08 20.07 27.41
CA HIS A 145 -4.50 19.99 28.80
C HIS A 145 -3.40 20.48 29.73
N HIS A 146 -3.83 21.09 30.84
CA HIS A 146 -2.99 21.54 31.93
C HIS A 146 -3.66 21.09 33.24
N PRO A 147 -2.94 20.53 34.23
CA PRO A 147 -1.51 20.20 34.23
C PRO A 147 -1.15 19.01 33.31
N VAL A 148 0.13 18.65 33.33
CA VAL A 148 0.69 17.43 32.73
C VAL A 148 0.05 16.19 33.37
N ARG A 149 -0.23 15.16 32.57
CA ARG A 149 -0.83 13.88 33.00
C ARG A 149 0.09 12.73 32.61
N THR A 150 -0.33 11.50 32.92
CA THR A 150 0.32 10.28 32.39
C THR A 150 0.27 10.28 30.85
N ALA A 151 1.25 9.61 30.20
CA ALA A 151 1.28 9.42 28.77
C ALA A 151 0.01 8.71 28.27
N VAL A 152 -0.42 7.67 29.00
CA VAL A 152 -1.65 6.90 28.75
C VAL A 152 -2.89 7.80 28.71
N GLU A 153 -3.08 8.70 29.68
CA GLU A 153 -4.19 9.66 29.66
C GLU A 153 -4.05 10.72 28.57
N CYS A 154 -2.85 11.27 28.37
CA CYS A 154 -2.58 12.26 27.33
C CYS A 154 -2.95 11.70 25.95
N ILE A 155 -2.54 10.46 25.65
CA ILE A 155 -2.83 9.77 24.39
C ILE A 155 -4.34 9.47 24.28
N LYS A 156 -4.99 8.96 25.34
CA LYS A 156 -6.45 8.75 25.37
C LYS A 156 -7.24 10.06 25.15
N HIS A 157 -6.78 11.19 25.67
CA HIS A 157 -7.40 12.50 25.45
C HIS A 157 -7.18 13.02 24.03
N MET A 158 -5.97 12.88 23.47
CA MET A 158 -5.67 13.27 22.08
C MET A 158 -6.50 12.44 21.08
N ALA A 159 -6.60 11.14 21.31
CA ALA A 159 -7.45 10.22 20.57
C ALA A 159 -8.94 10.59 20.61
N ARG A 160 -9.48 10.99 21.75
CA ARG A 160 -10.88 11.48 21.87
C ARG A 160 -11.10 12.84 21.21
N ARG A 161 -10.06 13.67 21.07
CA ARG A 161 -10.10 15.00 20.44
C ARG A 161 -9.90 14.97 18.92
N MET A 162 -9.57 13.79 18.36
CA MET A 162 -9.27 13.52 16.95
C MET A 162 -10.50 13.70 16.03
N LYS A 163 -10.83 14.96 15.72
CA LYS A 163 -11.85 15.33 14.73
C LYS A 163 -11.27 15.31 13.31
N ARG A 164 -12.13 15.35 12.28
CA ARG A 164 -11.84 15.31 10.82
C ARG A 164 -10.83 16.35 10.26
N ARG A 165 -10.12 17.12 11.10
CA ARG A 165 -9.07 18.08 10.71
C ARG A 165 -7.64 17.63 11.09
N THR A 166 -7.48 16.78 12.11
CA THR A 166 -6.16 16.32 12.58
C THR A 166 -6.23 14.82 12.88
N MET A 167 -5.54 14.02 12.08
CA MET A 167 -5.58 12.55 12.13
C MET A 167 -4.22 12.00 12.55
N TYR A 168 -4.16 11.36 13.71
CA TYR A 168 -2.93 10.75 14.23
C TYR A 168 -2.93 9.24 14.06
N PHE A 169 -1.79 8.69 13.64
CA PHE A 169 -1.43 7.31 13.92
C PHE A 169 -0.84 7.22 15.32
N PHE A 170 -1.29 6.27 16.14
CA PHE A 170 -0.73 6.07 17.47
C PHE A 170 0.23 4.89 17.46
N ALA A 171 1.48 5.14 17.84
CA ALA A 171 2.54 4.14 17.88
C ALA A 171 2.84 3.78 19.34
N THR A 172 2.23 2.70 19.83
CA THR A 172 2.32 2.19 21.20
C THR A 172 2.57 0.67 21.20
N GLN A 173 3.04 0.13 22.33
CA GLN A 173 3.15 -1.31 22.55
C GLN A 173 2.20 -1.82 23.66
N ASP A 174 1.54 -0.91 24.38
CA ASP A 174 0.81 -1.24 25.60
C ASP A 174 -0.60 -1.75 25.32
N HIS A 175 -0.98 -2.84 25.98
CA HIS A 175 -2.23 -3.55 25.72
C HIS A 175 -3.45 -2.70 26.09
N GLU A 176 -3.50 -2.20 27.32
CA GLU A 176 -4.61 -1.41 27.86
C GLU A 176 -4.84 -0.11 27.07
N LEU A 177 -3.76 0.55 26.64
CA LEU A 177 -3.84 1.73 25.80
C LEU A 177 -4.33 1.36 24.39
N THR A 178 -3.82 0.28 23.81
CA THR A 178 -4.27 -0.25 22.51
C THR A 178 -5.76 -0.60 22.52
N GLU A 179 -6.27 -1.19 23.60
CA GLU A 179 -7.68 -1.54 23.75
C GLU A 179 -8.57 -0.31 23.91
N ALA A 180 -8.19 0.65 24.77
CA ALA A 180 -8.90 1.92 24.92
C ALA A 180 -8.91 2.75 23.62
N LEU A 181 -7.84 2.69 22.82
CA LEU A 181 -7.80 3.32 21.49
C LEU A 181 -8.70 2.58 20.47
N LYS A 182 -8.82 1.25 20.54
CA LYS A 182 -9.67 0.45 19.65
C LYS A 182 -11.17 0.70 19.85
N GLN A 183 -11.60 1.10 21.05
CA GLN A 183 -12.98 1.51 21.33
C GLN A 183 -13.39 2.75 20.53
N ILE A 184 -12.44 3.61 20.15
CA ILE A 184 -12.70 4.84 19.39
C ILE A 184 -12.64 4.52 17.87
N PRO A 185 -13.68 4.86 17.08
CA PRO A 185 -13.66 4.64 15.64
C PRO A 185 -12.67 5.58 14.93
N GLY A 186 -12.08 5.10 13.83
CA GLY A 186 -11.24 5.92 12.95
C GLY A 186 -9.77 6.04 13.35
N ILE A 187 -9.35 5.37 14.43
CA ILE A 187 -7.96 5.39 14.90
C ILE A 187 -7.12 4.28 14.23
N PRO A 188 -6.00 4.62 13.55
CA PRO A 188 -4.99 3.66 13.10
C PRO A 188 -3.87 3.49 14.15
N ILE A 189 -3.61 2.25 14.56
CA ILE A 189 -2.59 1.91 15.57
C ILE A 189 -1.39 1.21 14.91
N LEU A 190 -0.19 1.58 15.33
CA LEU A 190 1.10 1.02 14.92
C LEU A 190 1.76 0.30 16.10
N PHE A 191 2.29 -0.89 15.86
CA PHE A 191 3.02 -1.70 16.85
C PHE A 191 4.28 -2.34 16.22
N ILE A 192 5.20 -2.85 17.05
CA ILE A 192 6.42 -3.56 16.63
C ILE A 192 6.35 -5.02 17.09
N LYS A 193 6.38 -5.96 16.13
CA LYS A 193 6.55 -7.41 16.39
C LYS A 193 7.44 -8.02 15.32
N TYR A 194 8.37 -8.90 15.73
CA TYR A 194 9.37 -9.55 14.84
C TYR A 194 10.24 -8.53 14.07
N ASN A 195 10.89 -7.59 14.79
CA ASN A 195 11.77 -6.55 14.24
C ASN A 195 11.10 -5.70 13.14
N ALA A 196 9.77 -5.53 13.23
CA ALA A 196 8.96 -4.98 12.16
C ALA A 196 7.81 -4.13 12.69
N ILE A 197 7.77 -2.86 12.26
CA ILE A 197 6.61 -1.98 12.40
C ILE A 197 5.44 -2.55 11.59
N LEU A 198 4.26 -2.60 12.21
CA LEU A 198 3.04 -3.17 11.68
C LEU A 198 1.84 -2.29 12.05
N ILE A 199 0.96 -2.03 11.07
CA ILE A 199 -0.35 -1.42 11.31
C ILE A 199 -1.36 -2.49 11.70
N ASP A 200 -2.13 -2.24 12.76
CA ASP A 200 -3.19 -3.17 13.16
C ASP A 200 -4.39 -3.14 12.21
N ARG A 201 -5.26 -4.13 12.33
CA ARG A 201 -6.55 -4.16 11.62
C ARG A 201 -7.43 -3.00 12.15
N PRO A 202 -8.33 -2.43 11.33
CA PRO A 202 -9.32 -1.48 11.85
C PRO A 202 -10.13 -2.14 12.97
N SER A 203 -10.45 -1.37 14.00
CA SER A 203 -11.22 -1.87 15.15
C SER A 203 -12.67 -2.20 14.77
N GLN A 204 -13.35 -3.00 15.60
CA GLN A 204 -14.78 -3.29 15.41
C GLN A 204 -15.61 -2.00 15.39
N ALA A 205 -15.34 -1.05 16.29
CA ALA A 205 -15.95 0.28 16.29
C ALA A 205 -15.68 1.05 14.98
N THR A 206 -14.45 0.99 14.44
CA THR A 206 -14.10 1.60 13.15
C THR A 206 -14.88 0.96 11.98
N ILE A 207 -15.10 -0.35 12.00
CA ILE A 207 -15.85 -1.08 10.97
C ILE A 207 -17.34 -0.71 11.02
N GLN A 208 -17.93 -0.73 12.22
CA GLN A 208 -19.32 -0.31 12.45
C GLN A 208 -19.58 1.12 11.99
N GLU A 209 -18.65 2.05 12.25
CA GLU A 209 -18.76 3.45 11.81
C GLU A 209 -18.69 3.61 10.27
N ILE A 210 -18.08 2.66 9.55
CA ILE A 210 -18.06 2.59 8.07
C ILE A 210 -19.33 1.91 7.51
N GLU A 211 -20.06 1.16 8.34
CA GLU A 211 -21.28 0.45 7.96
C GLU A 211 -22.53 1.32 8.11
N LYS A 212 -22.72 1.99 9.25
CA LYS A 212 -23.81 2.98 9.51
C LYS A 212 -24.17 3.91 8.33
N PRO A 213 -23.23 4.58 7.62
CA PRO A 213 -23.57 5.48 6.52
C PRO A 213 -24.15 4.76 5.29
N LYS A 214 -23.96 3.44 5.15
CA LYS A 214 -24.64 2.65 4.11
C LYS A 214 -26.10 2.45 4.47
N ASP A 215 -26.38 2.16 5.73
CA ASP A 215 -27.71 1.85 6.24
C ASP A 215 -28.61 3.09 6.16
N GLN A 216 -28.10 4.26 6.61
CA GLN A 216 -28.76 5.55 6.42
C GLN A 216 -28.99 5.91 4.94
N LEU A 217 -28.07 5.53 4.04
CA LEU A 217 -28.28 5.69 2.60
C LEU A 217 -29.29 4.69 2.03
N ILE A 218 -29.47 3.51 2.62
CA ILE A 218 -30.53 2.55 2.23
C ILE A 218 -31.88 3.10 2.69
N GLU A 219 -32.02 3.49 3.96
CA GLU A 219 -33.21 4.13 4.55
C GLU A 219 -33.65 5.36 3.74
N VAL A 220 -32.74 6.31 3.47
CA VAL A 220 -33.05 7.50 2.66
C VAL A 220 -33.42 7.15 1.22
N ASN A 221 -32.84 6.09 0.64
CA ASN A 221 -33.26 5.60 -0.68
C ASN A 221 -34.59 4.85 -0.64
N GLU A 222 -35.05 4.36 0.51
CA GLU A 222 -36.35 3.68 0.67
C GLU A 222 -37.47 4.65 0.98
N LEU A 223 -37.23 5.63 1.85
CA LEU A 223 -38.08 6.81 2.02
C LEU A 223 -38.29 7.55 0.69
N LYS A 224 -37.23 7.72 -0.14
CA LYS A 224 -37.38 8.29 -1.49
C LYS A 224 -38.26 7.44 -2.42
N LYS A 225 -38.14 6.11 -2.42
CA LYS A 225 -39.03 5.21 -3.19
C LYS A 225 -40.48 5.27 -2.71
N ALA A 226 -40.71 5.51 -1.41
CA ALA A 226 -42.03 5.62 -0.83
C ALA A 226 -42.71 6.97 -1.14
N VAL A 227 -41.95 8.07 -1.05
CA VAL A 227 -42.48 9.44 -1.24
C VAL A 227 -42.60 9.82 -2.73
N PHE A 228 -41.65 9.45 -3.58
CA PHE A 228 -41.64 9.80 -5.01
C PHE A 228 -42.03 8.63 -5.93
N GLY A 229 -42.40 7.47 -5.35
CA GLY A 229 -42.61 6.24 -6.10
C GLY A 229 -41.32 5.69 -6.72
N LYS A 230 -41.47 4.75 -7.65
CA LYS A 230 -40.35 4.26 -8.46
C LYS A 230 -40.05 5.27 -9.58
N GLU A 231 -38.98 6.06 -9.42
CA GLU A 231 -38.35 6.70 -10.58
C GLU A 231 -38.01 5.62 -11.63
N GLU A 232 -38.67 5.67 -12.79
CA GLU A 232 -38.27 4.90 -13.96
C GLU A 232 -36.90 5.37 -14.43
N LYS A 233 -35.84 4.74 -13.92
CA LYS A 233 -34.47 4.95 -14.40
C LYS A 233 -34.48 4.86 -15.92
N PRO A 234 -34.21 5.95 -16.68
CA PRO A 234 -34.42 5.96 -18.11
C PRO A 234 -33.60 4.84 -18.73
N ARG A 235 -34.29 3.87 -19.34
CA ARG A 235 -33.70 2.60 -19.77
C ARG A 235 -32.51 2.92 -20.68
N ARG A 236 -31.29 2.76 -20.16
CA ARG A 236 -30.05 3.00 -20.91
C ARG A 236 -30.12 2.14 -22.17
N LYS A 237 -30.43 2.76 -23.31
CA LYS A 237 -30.58 2.08 -24.61
C LYS A 237 -29.37 1.15 -24.75
N ARG A 238 -29.60 -0.16 -24.77
CA ARG A 238 -28.52 -1.15 -24.87
C ARG A 238 -27.72 -0.75 -26.09
N LYS A 239 -26.45 -0.34 -25.89
CA LYS A 239 -25.56 -0.08 -27.02
C LYS A 239 -25.49 -1.41 -27.77
N GLY A 240 -26.05 -1.43 -28.98
CA GLY A 240 -26.10 -2.62 -29.81
C GLY A 240 -24.68 -3.17 -30.06
N PRO A 241 -24.56 -4.39 -30.61
CA PRO A 241 -23.26 -4.90 -31.03
C PRO A 241 -22.54 -3.82 -31.84
N LYS A 242 -21.38 -3.37 -31.37
CA LYS A 242 -20.65 -2.27 -31.99
C LYS A 242 -20.42 -2.65 -33.45
N GLY A 243 -20.96 -1.84 -34.38
CA GLY A 243 -20.68 -2.02 -35.80
C GLY A 243 -19.17 -2.11 -36.04
N PRO A 244 -18.73 -2.92 -37.02
CA PRO A 244 -17.31 -3.15 -37.25
C PRO A 244 -16.59 -1.81 -37.36
N ASN A 245 -15.51 -1.65 -36.58
CA ASN A 245 -14.72 -0.42 -36.51
C ASN A 245 -14.51 0.14 -37.94
N PRO A 246 -14.83 1.41 -38.24
CA PRO A 246 -14.76 1.95 -39.61
C PRO A 246 -13.35 1.83 -40.23
N LEU A 247 -12.29 1.72 -39.42
CA LEU A 247 -10.91 1.45 -39.87
C LEU A 247 -10.63 -0.03 -40.21
N SER A 248 -11.53 -0.97 -39.89
CA SER A 248 -11.41 -2.41 -40.15
C SER A 248 -12.20 -2.90 -41.37
N VAL A 249 -13.08 -2.07 -41.94
CA VAL A 249 -13.74 -2.37 -43.21
C VAL A 249 -12.72 -2.17 -44.35
N LYS A 250 -12.23 -3.27 -44.93
CA LYS A 250 -11.43 -3.20 -46.17
C LYS A 250 -12.27 -2.53 -47.25
N LYS A 251 -11.86 -1.35 -47.74
CA LYS A 251 -12.54 -0.63 -48.82
C LYS A 251 -12.83 -1.58 -49.99
N LYS A 252 -14.08 -1.63 -50.45
CA LYS A 252 -14.51 -2.45 -51.59
C LYS A 252 -13.66 -2.09 -52.80
N LYS A 253 -12.76 -3.00 -53.22
CA LYS A 253 -12.00 -2.81 -54.46
C LYS A 253 -13.00 -2.69 -55.61
N ARG A 254 -13.01 -1.55 -56.31
CA ARG A 254 -13.60 -1.48 -57.65
C ARG A 254 -12.81 -2.47 -58.51
N LYS A 255 -13.49 -3.38 -59.22
CA LYS A 255 -12.87 -4.11 -60.32
C LYS A 255 -12.62 -3.09 -61.41
N ILE A 256 -11.36 -2.78 -61.69
CA ILE A 256 -10.99 -2.05 -62.91
C ILE A 256 -11.20 -3.06 -64.04
N GLN A 257 -12.11 -2.76 -64.97
CA GLN A 257 -12.18 -3.48 -66.24
C GLN A 257 -10.98 -3.02 -67.08
N LEU A 258 -10.21 -3.97 -67.59
CA LEU A 258 -9.11 -3.69 -68.50
C LEU A 258 -9.68 -3.49 -69.90
N THR A 259 -9.79 -2.24 -70.32
CA THR A 259 -9.88 -1.85 -71.74
C THR A 259 -8.55 -1.25 -72.14
N ASN A 260 -7.90 -1.83 -73.13
CA ASN A 260 -6.56 -1.43 -73.58
C ASN A 260 -6.59 -0.06 -74.29
N ILE A 261 -5.51 0.72 -74.11
CA ILE A 261 -4.92 1.65 -75.08
C ILE A 261 -3.47 1.92 -74.61
N HIS A 262 -2.54 2.08 -75.56
CA HIS A 262 -1.11 2.30 -75.31
C HIS A 262 -0.73 3.78 -75.45
N GLN A 263 0.21 4.24 -74.61
CA GLN A 263 1.34 5.18 -74.85
C GLN A 263 1.89 5.62 -73.46
N GLU A 264 3.16 5.36 -73.12
CA GLU A 264 4.36 6.20 -73.35
C GLU A 264 4.35 7.49 -72.50
N LEU A 265 5.38 7.89 -71.72
CA LEU A 265 6.77 7.42 -71.53
C LEU A 265 7.25 7.62 -70.04
N GLN A 266 8.52 7.34 -69.71
CA GLN A 266 9.11 7.37 -68.34
C GLN A 266 9.92 8.68 -68.06
N PRO A 267 10.78 8.86 -67.00
CA PRO A 267 11.10 8.04 -65.80
C PRO A 267 11.33 8.77 -64.43
N SER A 268 11.67 7.97 -63.40
CA SER A 268 12.39 8.32 -62.14
C SER A 268 11.57 8.93 -60.97
N ALA A 269 11.90 8.72 -59.67
CA ALA A 269 13.01 7.99 -59.05
C ALA A 269 12.62 7.26 -57.71
N LYS A 270 13.54 6.42 -57.22
CA LYS A 270 13.55 5.64 -55.95
C LYS A 270 13.68 6.59 -54.74
N THR A 271 13.35 6.31 -53.46
CA THR A 271 12.85 5.12 -52.70
C THR A 271 11.92 5.63 -51.56
N ALA A 272 11.51 5.03 -50.42
CA ALA A 272 11.84 3.87 -49.55
C ALA A 272 10.50 3.23 -49.03
N SER A 273 10.35 2.08 -48.35
CA SER A 273 11.10 1.27 -47.36
C SER A 273 11.04 1.80 -45.90
N SER A 274 10.61 1.04 -44.86
CA SER A 274 9.97 -0.29 -44.84
C SER A 274 9.18 -0.57 -43.53
N LYS A 275 8.28 -1.58 -43.54
CA LYS A 275 7.45 -2.02 -42.39
C LYS A 275 8.10 -3.19 -41.65
N ARG A 276 8.15 -3.17 -40.30
CA ARG A 276 8.51 -4.36 -39.50
C ARG A 276 7.27 -5.02 -38.87
N ARG A 277 6.90 -6.22 -39.37
CA ARG A 277 5.80 -7.06 -38.84
C ARG A 277 6.16 -7.67 -37.48
N ARG A 278 5.17 -7.80 -36.58
CA ARG A 278 5.30 -8.47 -35.28
C ARG A 278 4.72 -9.90 -35.37
N ARG A 279 5.55 -10.94 -35.14
CA ARG A 279 5.10 -12.35 -35.06
C ARG A 279 4.26 -12.59 -33.80
N LYS A 280 3.34 -13.56 -33.85
CA LYS A 280 2.58 -14.10 -32.70
C LYS A 280 2.84 -15.61 -32.66
N ARG A 281 3.29 -16.15 -31.52
CA ARG A 281 3.50 -17.61 -31.35
C ARG A 281 2.14 -18.32 -31.23
N LYS A 282 2.06 -19.55 -31.77
CA LYS A 282 1.05 -20.55 -31.41
C LYS A 282 1.32 -21.08 -29.97
N ARG A 283 0.33 -21.77 -29.42
CA ARG A 283 0.53 -22.92 -28.52
C ARG A 283 0.01 -24.14 -29.27
N GLU A 284 0.67 -25.27 -29.11
CA GLU A 284 0.08 -26.59 -29.31
C GLU A 284 -0.12 -27.22 -27.91
N ASN A 285 -1.21 -27.97 -27.75
CA ASN A 285 -1.40 -28.97 -26.69
C ASN A 285 -1.47 -30.31 -27.43
N GLU A 286 -0.84 -31.35 -26.89
CA GLU A 286 -1.07 -32.73 -27.30
C GLU A 286 -1.52 -33.51 -26.06
N GLU A 287 -2.63 -34.22 -26.19
CA GLU A 287 -3.14 -35.24 -25.25
C GLU A 287 -3.56 -36.43 -26.10
N GLN A 288 -3.13 -37.63 -25.69
CA GLN A 288 -3.66 -38.94 -26.04
C GLN A 288 -3.66 -39.77 -24.76
#